data_AF-A0A1G4BCL4-F1
#
_entry.id   AF-A0A1G4BCL4-F1
#
_cell.length_a   1.000
_cell.length_b   1.000
_cell.length_c   1.000
_cell.angle_alpha   90.00
_cell.angle_beta   90.00
_cell.angle_gamma   90.00
#
_symmetry.space_group_name_H-M   'P 1'
#
loop_
_entity.id
_entity.type
_entity.pdbx_description
1 polymer ?
#
loop_
_entity_poly.entity_id
_entity_poly.type
_entity_poly.pdbx_seq_one_letter_code
_entity_poly.pdbx_strand_id
1 'polypeptide(L)'
;MTPETKPLLGDEPSSPPAHFTSALPLTTTNPSNTKTKLTRLPQTIAHRGFRAQYPENTLLAFRAALDEAGAHALETDLHLSRDGVVVLSHDGNLKRCFGVEDTKISDCDWSYLETLETVREPRQRMPRLEDLLALLTEVGREGVWVLLDIKTDDPPAELLGRVAEVLASTPGPVPWNERIVLGCWNQPCIRQARTILPNYPVSLISWSPLYARSFLSPSQPNLSFNMFQKSLVGPIGKLFIREVKKNARQLLVWTVNDEEWMEWSIRAGADGVITDDPELFRDVCRRWEEGGSSSLLSLSASTSASASASASSSSADQLEIQDEEKKARVARRTGRVRDGTWKRTVRLYLQVVGIQVLVAVLTPIFMLIARFGGVGPGPRAARPFKL
;
A
#
# COMPACT_ATOMS: atom_id res chain seq x y z
N MET A 1 -6.99 -55.22 19.33
CA MET A 1 -5.84 -54.34 19.06
C MET A 1 -6.11 -53.58 17.78
N THR A 2 -6.80 -52.46 17.89
CA THR A 2 -6.96 -51.46 16.83
C THR A 2 -5.81 -50.46 16.98
N PRO A 3 -5.00 -50.21 15.95
CA PRO A 3 -3.90 -49.26 16.07
C PRO A 3 -4.47 -47.84 16.11
N GLU A 4 -4.21 -47.14 17.21
CA GLU A 4 -4.40 -45.69 17.32
C GLU A 4 -3.51 -45.00 16.27
N THR A 5 -4.14 -44.42 15.26
CA THR A 5 -3.48 -43.48 14.37
C THR A 5 -3.38 -42.14 15.11
N LYS A 6 -2.19 -41.85 15.63
CA LYS A 6 -1.81 -40.47 15.99
C LYS A 6 -2.00 -39.59 14.74
N PRO A 7 -2.68 -38.44 14.82
CA PRO A 7 -2.60 -37.48 13.74
C PRO A 7 -1.15 -37.01 13.65
N LEU A 8 -0.54 -37.17 12.48
CA LEU A 8 0.66 -36.43 12.11
C LEU A 8 0.35 -34.94 12.31
N LEU A 9 0.97 -34.31 13.30
CA LEU A 9 1.14 -32.87 13.30
C LEU A 9 1.92 -32.55 12.02
N GLY A 10 1.21 -32.23 10.95
CA GLY A 10 1.81 -31.49 9.85
C GLY A 10 2.30 -30.18 10.43
N ASP A 11 3.55 -29.83 10.14
CA ASP A 11 4.06 -28.49 10.41
C ASP A 11 3.06 -27.49 9.83
N GLU A 12 2.37 -26.76 10.70
CA GLU A 12 1.50 -25.67 10.30
C GLU A 12 2.33 -24.76 9.40
N PRO A 13 1.94 -24.51 8.13
CA PRO A 13 2.64 -23.58 7.27
C PRO A 13 2.51 -22.19 7.90
N SER A 14 3.49 -21.83 8.72
CA SER A 14 3.52 -20.53 9.35
C SER A 14 3.95 -19.55 8.26
N SER A 15 2.99 -18.86 7.64
CA SER A 15 3.29 -17.73 6.76
C SER A 15 4.26 -16.81 7.51
N PRO A 16 5.45 -16.50 6.98
CA PRO A 16 6.43 -15.73 7.73
C PRO A 16 5.87 -14.31 7.98
N PRO A 17 6.13 -13.72 9.16
CA PRO A 17 5.79 -12.33 9.42
C PRO A 17 6.49 -11.41 8.40
N ALA A 18 5.74 -10.48 7.80
CA ALA A 18 6.26 -9.51 6.83
C ALA A 18 7.11 -8.42 7.51
N HIS A 19 8.24 -8.78 8.10
CA HIS A 19 9.09 -7.83 8.83
C HIS A 19 9.52 -6.64 7.96
N PHE A 20 9.71 -6.85 6.66
CA PHE A 20 10.04 -5.82 5.67
C PHE A 20 8.98 -4.72 5.53
N THR A 21 7.75 -4.92 6.04
CA THR A 21 6.68 -3.90 6.06
C THR A 21 6.70 -2.99 7.29
N SER A 22 7.58 -3.26 8.24
CA SER A 22 7.58 -2.59 9.55
C SER A 22 8.03 -1.13 9.43
N ALA A 23 7.57 -0.27 10.35
CA ALA A 23 8.04 1.12 10.41
C ALA A 23 9.59 1.20 10.49
N LEU A 24 10.17 2.16 9.79
CA LEU A 24 11.62 2.36 9.74
C LEU A 24 12.12 2.99 11.04
N PRO A 25 13.27 2.54 11.60
CA PRO A 25 13.81 3.09 12.83
C PRO A 25 14.26 4.54 12.62
N LEU A 26 13.88 5.43 13.54
CA LEU A 26 14.45 6.77 13.65
C LEU A 26 15.55 6.73 14.71
N THR A 27 16.76 7.09 14.30
CA THR A 27 17.89 7.20 15.22
C THR A 27 17.98 8.67 15.65
N THR A 28 17.42 9.00 16.80
CA THR A 28 17.65 10.30 17.45
C THR A 28 18.65 10.12 18.58
N THR A 29 19.86 10.67 18.42
CA THR A 29 20.87 10.69 19.49
C THR A 29 20.50 11.79 20.47
N ASN A 30 20.11 11.43 21.70
CA ASN A 30 19.86 12.37 22.79
C ASN A 30 21.04 12.33 23.78
N PRO A 31 21.90 13.37 23.88
CA PRO A 31 23.05 13.35 24.78
C PRO A 31 22.68 13.43 26.28
N SER A 32 21.45 13.84 26.62
CA SER A 32 21.07 14.20 27.99
C SER A 32 20.02 13.29 28.64
N ASN A 33 19.59 12.21 27.97
CA ASN A 33 18.56 11.32 28.51
C ASN A 33 18.91 9.85 28.26
N THR A 34 19.13 9.09 29.33
CA THR A 34 19.48 7.65 29.30
C THR A 34 18.35 6.73 28.81
N LYS A 35 17.20 7.28 28.41
CA LYS A 35 16.11 6.54 27.76
C LYS A 35 16.02 6.93 26.28
N THR A 36 16.68 6.17 25.43
CA THR A 36 16.53 6.24 23.97
C THR A 36 15.09 5.88 23.60
N LYS A 37 14.27 6.86 23.21
CA LYS A 37 12.94 6.58 22.65
C LYS A 37 13.14 6.31 21.16
N LEU A 38 13.25 5.04 20.76
CA LEU A 38 13.17 4.67 19.34
C LEU A 38 11.80 5.12 18.82
N THR A 39 11.75 6.25 18.14
CA THR A 39 10.63 6.62 17.28
C THR A 39 10.80 5.84 15.98
N ARG A 40 9.71 5.35 15.39
CA ARG A 40 9.75 4.74 14.06
C ARG A 40 8.84 5.53 13.14
N LEU A 41 9.22 5.67 11.87
CA LEU A 41 8.38 6.32 10.87
C LEU A 41 7.66 5.29 10.00
N PRO A 42 6.39 5.53 9.66
CA PRO A 42 5.70 4.68 8.70
C PRO A 42 6.44 4.69 7.36
N GLN A 43 6.45 3.54 6.69
CA GLN A 43 6.91 3.47 5.31
C GLN A 43 5.93 4.20 4.37
N THR A 44 6.47 5.04 3.50
CA THR A 44 5.75 5.59 2.33
C THR A 44 5.48 4.49 1.30
N ILE A 45 4.20 4.19 1.08
CA ILE A 45 3.73 3.21 0.09
C ILE A 45 2.96 3.98 -1.00
N ALA A 46 3.41 3.88 -2.25
CA ALA A 46 2.80 4.61 -3.36
C ALA A 46 1.56 3.89 -3.89
N HIS A 47 0.39 4.46 -3.65
CA HIS A 47 -0.91 3.91 -4.07
C HIS A 47 -1.04 4.00 -5.59
N ARG A 48 -0.99 2.85 -6.25
CA ARG A 48 -1.04 2.73 -7.72
C ARG A 48 0.10 3.51 -8.41
N GLY A 49 1.25 3.60 -7.75
CA GLY A 49 2.39 4.44 -8.15
C GLY A 49 2.22 5.90 -7.72
N PHE A 50 2.92 6.83 -8.39
CA PHE A 50 2.87 8.26 -8.08
C PHE A 50 1.63 8.94 -8.70
N ARG A 51 0.45 8.46 -8.31
CA ARG A 51 -0.86 8.83 -8.87
C ARG A 51 -1.16 10.34 -8.83
N ALA A 52 -0.64 11.08 -7.87
CA ALA A 52 -0.80 12.53 -7.81
C ALA A 52 -0.23 13.21 -9.08
N GLN A 53 0.85 12.67 -9.65
CA GLN A 53 1.52 13.24 -10.81
C GLN A 53 1.24 12.51 -12.12
N TYR A 54 1.20 11.18 -12.10
CA TYR A 54 1.11 10.35 -13.31
C TYR A 54 -0.18 9.51 -13.32
N PRO A 55 -0.60 8.98 -14.49
CA PRO A 55 -1.71 8.04 -14.57
C PRO A 55 -1.48 6.80 -13.71
N GLU A 56 -2.47 6.44 -12.90
CA GLU A 56 -2.38 5.34 -11.93
C GLU A 56 -2.15 3.97 -12.58
N ASN A 57 -1.49 3.04 -11.87
CA ASN A 57 -1.19 1.68 -12.32
C ASN A 57 -0.46 1.63 -13.67
N THR A 58 0.56 2.47 -13.84
CA THR A 58 1.43 2.49 -15.05
C THR A 58 2.89 2.33 -14.66
N LEU A 59 3.72 1.78 -15.56
CA LEU A 59 5.17 1.67 -15.31
C LEU A 59 5.82 3.03 -15.05
N LEU A 60 5.35 4.09 -15.72
CA LEU A 60 5.81 5.45 -15.46
C LEU A 60 5.49 5.88 -14.03
N ALA A 61 4.25 5.68 -13.56
CA ALA A 61 3.86 6.04 -12.20
C ALA A 61 4.65 5.24 -11.15
N PHE A 62 4.94 3.96 -11.41
CA PHE A 62 5.75 3.13 -10.52
C PHE A 62 7.21 3.59 -10.47
N ARG A 63 7.84 3.83 -11.63
CA ARG A 63 9.21 4.37 -11.69
C ARG A 63 9.31 5.71 -10.98
N ALA A 64 8.43 6.66 -11.30
CA ALA A 64 8.42 7.97 -10.66
C ALA A 64 8.19 7.89 -9.14
N ALA A 65 7.38 6.95 -8.66
CA ALA A 65 7.19 6.75 -7.23
C ALA A 65 8.49 6.33 -6.52
N LEU A 66 9.29 5.45 -7.13
CA LEU A 66 10.54 4.97 -6.55
C LEU A 66 11.67 5.99 -6.73
N ASP A 67 11.85 6.45 -7.96
CA ASP A 67 13.05 7.18 -8.39
C ASP A 67 12.94 8.68 -8.05
N GLU A 68 11.74 9.28 -8.18
CA GLU A 68 11.54 10.72 -7.92
C GLU A 68 10.98 10.98 -6.52
N ALA A 69 9.94 10.24 -6.13
CA ALA A 69 9.28 10.45 -4.85
C ALA A 69 9.98 9.77 -3.68
N GLY A 70 10.86 8.78 -3.93
CA GLY A 70 11.53 8.03 -2.88
C GLY A 70 10.58 7.19 -2.02
N ALA A 71 9.54 6.62 -2.63
CA ALA A 71 8.66 5.66 -1.96
C ALA A 71 9.45 4.39 -1.61
N HIS A 72 9.15 3.78 -0.45
CA HIS A 72 9.81 2.54 -0.04
C HIS A 72 9.14 1.30 -0.65
N ALA A 73 7.87 1.44 -1.04
CA ALA A 73 7.05 0.35 -1.52
C ALA A 73 5.99 0.85 -2.49
N LEU A 74 5.45 -0.09 -3.27
CA LEU A 74 4.34 0.14 -4.19
C LEU A 74 3.09 -0.58 -3.69
N GLU A 75 1.93 -0.04 -4.02
CA GLU A 75 0.67 -0.75 -3.96
C GLU A 75 0.04 -0.72 -5.35
N THR A 76 -0.56 -1.83 -5.75
CA THR A 76 -1.23 -1.95 -7.05
C THR A 76 -2.37 -2.96 -6.97
N ASP A 77 -3.26 -2.87 -7.94
CA ASP A 77 -4.48 -3.65 -8.05
C ASP A 77 -4.36 -4.69 -9.17
N LEU A 78 -4.93 -5.88 -8.97
CA LEU A 78 -4.89 -6.96 -9.98
C LEU A 78 -6.28 -7.26 -10.56
N HIS A 79 -6.34 -7.49 -11.87
CA HIS A 79 -7.47 -8.14 -12.54
C HIS A 79 -6.98 -9.19 -13.55
N LEU A 80 -7.87 -10.09 -13.95
CA LEU A 80 -7.64 -11.02 -15.06
C LEU A 80 -8.24 -10.52 -16.37
N SER A 81 -7.46 -10.63 -17.45
CA SER A 81 -8.01 -10.65 -18.82
C SER A 81 -8.76 -11.96 -19.08
N ARG A 82 -9.55 -12.00 -20.16
CA ARG A 82 -10.32 -13.18 -20.58
C ARG A 82 -9.44 -14.41 -20.83
N ASP A 83 -8.25 -14.19 -21.36
CA ASP A 83 -7.23 -15.21 -21.66
C ASP A 83 -6.30 -15.51 -20.47
N GLY A 84 -6.58 -14.93 -19.29
CA GLY A 84 -5.93 -15.30 -18.02
C GLY A 84 -4.63 -14.55 -17.72
N VAL A 85 -4.35 -13.45 -18.43
CA VAL A 85 -3.20 -12.57 -18.14
C VAL A 85 -3.53 -11.68 -16.95
N VAL A 86 -2.61 -11.61 -15.98
CA VAL A 86 -2.75 -10.73 -14.81
C VAL A 86 -2.34 -9.32 -15.19
N VAL A 87 -3.31 -8.41 -15.22
CA VAL A 87 -3.12 -6.99 -15.56
C VAL A 87 -3.28 -6.09 -14.34
N LEU A 88 -2.66 -4.90 -14.39
CA LEU A 88 -2.70 -3.94 -13.31
C LEU A 88 -3.73 -2.83 -13.60
N SER A 89 -4.83 -2.83 -12.85
CA SER A 89 -5.89 -1.82 -12.96
C SER A 89 -6.71 -1.80 -11.68
N HIS A 90 -7.18 -0.63 -11.25
CA HIS A 90 -8.02 -0.59 -10.07
C HIS A 90 -9.44 -1.09 -10.35
N ASP A 91 -10.04 -0.56 -11.42
CA ASP A 91 -11.41 -0.89 -11.79
C ASP A 91 -11.38 -2.15 -12.66
N GLY A 92 -12.37 -3.04 -12.49
CA GLY A 92 -12.57 -4.19 -13.38
C GLY A 92 -13.12 -3.81 -14.77
N ASN A 93 -13.26 -2.52 -15.06
CA ASN A 93 -13.72 -1.98 -16.34
C ASN A 93 -12.76 -0.91 -16.88
N LEU A 94 -12.89 -0.64 -18.18
CA LEU A 94 -11.96 0.24 -18.91
C LEU A 94 -12.39 1.71 -18.98
N LYS A 95 -13.55 2.05 -18.42
CA LYS A 95 -14.19 3.36 -18.61
C LYS A 95 -13.34 4.50 -18.07
N ARG A 96 -12.99 4.45 -16.79
CA ARG A 96 -12.36 5.60 -16.11
C ARG A 96 -10.92 5.86 -16.56
N CYS A 97 -10.12 4.81 -16.70
CA CYS A 97 -8.70 4.95 -17.00
C CYS A 97 -8.40 4.96 -18.50
N PHE A 98 -9.18 4.26 -19.32
CA PHE A 98 -8.90 4.05 -20.75
C PHE A 98 -10.00 4.63 -21.67
N GLY A 99 -11.08 5.18 -21.12
CA GLY A 99 -12.12 5.85 -21.90
C GLY A 99 -13.00 4.91 -22.72
N VAL A 100 -12.94 3.60 -22.47
CA VAL A 100 -13.75 2.60 -23.17
C VAL A 100 -14.99 2.30 -22.35
N GLU A 101 -16.14 2.71 -22.88
CA GLU A 101 -17.44 2.54 -22.23
C GLU A 101 -17.89 1.06 -22.21
N ASP A 102 -18.65 0.69 -21.17
CA ASP A 102 -19.35 -0.60 -21.02
C ASP A 102 -18.51 -1.88 -21.25
N THR A 103 -17.19 -1.80 -21.09
CA THR A 103 -16.28 -2.92 -21.34
C THR A 103 -15.52 -3.32 -20.08
N LYS A 104 -15.61 -4.60 -19.71
CA LYS A 104 -14.85 -5.19 -18.59
C LYS A 104 -13.51 -5.74 -19.05
N ILE A 105 -12.53 -5.72 -18.15
CA ILE A 105 -11.21 -6.32 -18.38
C ILE A 105 -11.35 -7.83 -18.61
N SER A 106 -12.18 -8.49 -17.81
CA SER A 106 -12.45 -9.94 -17.89
C SER A 106 -13.07 -10.41 -19.21
N ASP A 107 -13.58 -9.48 -20.03
CA ASP A 107 -14.22 -9.79 -21.32
C ASP A 107 -13.24 -9.64 -22.50
N CYS A 108 -12.04 -9.13 -22.25
CA CYS A 108 -11.03 -8.78 -23.25
C CYS A 108 -9.81 -9.71 -23.19
N ASP A 109 -9.26 -10.10 -24.35
CA ASP A 109 -7.94 -10.74 -24.41
C ASP A 109 -6.82 -9.70 -24.22
N TRP A 110 -5.66 -10.15 -23.77
CA TRP A 110 -4.49 -9.30 -23.61
C TRP A 110 -4.10 -8.55 -24.89
N SER A 111 -4.20 -9.20 -26.05
CA SER A 111 -3.88 -8.59 -27.35
C SER A 111 -4.70 -7.35 -27.68
N TYR A 112 -5.90 -7.21 -27.10
CA TYR A 112 -6.68 -5.98 -27.17
C TYR A 112 -6.24 -4.99 -26.08
N LEU A 113 -6.15 -5.46 -24.84
CA LEU A 113 -5.82 -4.62 -23.68
C LEU A 113 -4.47 -3.89 -23.85
N GLU A 114 -3.47 -4.54 -24.44
CA GLU A 114 -2.13 -3.97 -24.65
C GLU A 114 -2.09 -2.80 -25.64
N THR A 115 -3.15 -2.65 -26.44
CA THR A 115 -3.29 -1.53 -27.39
C THR A 115 -3.86 -0.28 -26.74
N LEU A 116 -4.47 -0.41 -25.56
CA LEU A 116 -5.14 0.69 -24.87
C LEU A 116 -4.13 1.59 -24.18
N GLU A 117 -4.46 2.88 -24.16
CA GLU A 117 -3.70 3.90 -23.46
C GLU A 117 -4.57 4.66 -22.47
N THR A 118 -3.96 5.14 -21.39
CA THR A 118 -4.66 5.95 -20.40
C THR A 118 -5.18 7.25 -21.02
N VAL A 119 -6.38 7.68 -20.61
CA VAL A 119 -6.96 8.97 -21.02
C VAL A 119 -6.21 10.16 -20.43
N ARG A 120 -5.60 9.97 -19.25
CA ARG A 120 -4.80 10.99 -18.59
C ARG A 120 -3.40 11.02 -19.22
N GLU A 121 -2.92 12.23 -19.46
CA GLU A 121 -1.56 12.48 -19.94
C GLU A 121 -0.50 12.37 -18.82
N PRO A 122 0.75 11.99 -19.15
CA PRO A 122 1.14 11.44 -20.46
C PRO A 122 0.49 10.08 -20.67
N ARG A 123 -0.04 9.81 -21.87
CA ARG A 123 -0.68 8.51 -22.16
C ARG A 123 0.28 7.35 -21.93
N GLN A 124 -0.21 6.30 -21.28
CA GLN A 124 0.55 5.10 -20.95
C GLN A 124 -0.27 3.85 -21.22
N ARG A 125 0.39 2.74 -21.56
CA ARG A 125 -0.27 1.45 -21.72
C ARG A 125 -0.58 0.80 -20.38
N MET A 126 -1.58 -0.09 -20.38
CA MET A 126 -1.86 -0.99 -19.25
C MET A 126 -0.68 -1.95 -19.04
N PRO A 127 -0.09 -2.05 -17.83
CA PRO A 127 0.94 -3.02 -17.54
C PRO A 127 0.37 -4.36 -17.05
N ARG A 128 1.14 -5.42 -17.25
CA ARG A 128 0.94 -6.74 -16.63
C ARG A 128 1.71 -6.83 -15.32
N LEU A 129 1.37 -7.82 -14.50
CA LEU A 129 2.17 -8.16 -13.32
C LEU A 129 3.64 -8.45 -13.69
N GLU A 130 3.87 -9.17 -14.80
CA GLU A 130 5.21 -9.46 -15.33
C GLU A 130 6.04 -8.19 -15.55
N ASP A 131 5.42 -7.14 -16.09
CA ASP A 131 6.10 -5.88 -16.39
C ASP A 131 6.52 -5.15 -15.09
N LEU A 132 5.69 -5.23 -14.04
CA LEU A 132 6.05 -4.73 -12.71
C LEU A 132 7.14 -5.57 -12.05
N LEU A 133 7.11 -6.89 -12.18
CA LEU A 133 8.17 -7.75 -11.64
C LEU A 133 9.51 -7.44 -12.33
N ALA A 134 9.51 -7.27 -13.65
CA ALA A 134 10.68 -6.85 -14.41
C ALA A 134 11.23 -5.49 -13.93
N LEU A 135 10.36 -4.53 -13.64
CA LEU A 135 10.77 -3.26 -13.03
C LEU A 135 11.49 -3.46 -11.68
N LEU A 136 11.03 -4.41 -10.87
CA LEU A 136 11.53 -4.69 -9.52
C LEU A 136 12.80 -5.55 -9.48
N THR A 137 13.19 -6.16 -10.59
CA THR A 137 14.48 -6.85 -10.74
C THR A 137 15.60 -5.94 -11.20
N GLU A 138 15.29 -4.70 -11.60
CA GLU A 138 16.31 -3.69 -11.90
C GLU A 138 17.17 -3.38 -10.66
N VAL A 139 18.46 -3.13 -10.91
CA VAL A 139 19.48 -2.90 -9.87
C VAL A 139 19.09 -1.75 -8.95
N GLY A 140 19.29 -1.94 -7.64
CA GLY A 140 19.02 -0.91 -6.63
C GLY A 140 17.58 -0.92 -6.11
N ARG A 141 16.76 -1.87 -6.55
CA ARG A 141 15.37 -2.03 -6.10
C ARG A 141 15.15 -3.27 -5.23
N GLU A 142 16.21 -3.95 -4.79
CA GLU A 142 16.13 -5.21 -4.02
C GLU A 142 15.33 -5.06 -2.71
N GLY A 143 15.35 -3.85 -2.12
CA GLY A 143 14.61 -3.52 -0.90
C GLY A 143 13.15 -3.05 -1.11
N VAL A 144 12.70 -2.86 -2.35
CA VAL A 144 11.34 -2.39 -2.64
C VAL A 144 10.37 -3.56 -2.52
N TRP A 145 9.32 -3.41 -1.72
CA TRP A 145 8.23 -4.41 -1.63
C TRP A 145 6.93 -3.88 -2.23
N VAL A 146 5.98 -4.80 -2.49
CA VAL A 146 4.70 -4.51 -3.13
C VAL A 146 3.55 -5.09 -2.34
N LEU A 147 2.50 -4.30 -2.15
CA LEU A 147 1.18 -4.77 -1.75
C LEU A 147 0.33 -5.00 -3.00
N LEU A 148 -0.07 -6.25 -3.25
CA LEU A 148 -0.97 -6.60 -4.35
C LEU A 148 -2.40 -6.68 -3.83
N ASP A 149 -3.27 -5.73 -4.19
CA ASP A 149 -4.70 -5.78 -3.89
C ASP A 149 -5.39 -6.83 -4.76
N ILE A 150 -5.81 -7.92 -4.13
CA ILE A 150 -6.61 -8.99 -4.74
C ILE A 150 -8.07 -8.57 -4.73
N LYS A 151 -8.50 -8.00 -5.86
CA LYS A 151 -9.85 -7.49 -6.04
C LYS A 151 -10.89 -8.60 -5.93
N THR A 152 -12.10 -8.20 -5.54
CA THR A 152 -13.24 -9.12 -5.37
C THR A 152 -14.02 -9.36 -6.66
N ASP A 153 -13.67 -8.64 -7.74
CA ASP A 153 -14.32 -8.75 -9.04
C ASP A 153 -13.99 -10.09 -9.73
N ASP A 154 -12.80 -10.63 -9.48
CA ASP A 154 -12.34 -11.92 -10.01
C ASP A 154 -12.49 -13.06 -8.98
N PRO A 155 -12.69 -14.32 -9.42
CA PRO A 155 -12.62 -15.47 -8.54
C PRO A 155 -11.22 -15.56 -7.90
N PRO A 156 -11.10 -15.49 -6.55
CA PRO A 156 -9.81 -15.35 -5.90
C PRO A 156 -8.89 -16.56 -6.15
N ALA A 157 -9.43 -17.77 -6.29
CA ALA A 157 -8.64 -18.96 -6.59
C ALA A 157 -8.01 -18.90 -8.00
N GLU A 158 -8.72 -18.36 -8.98
CA GLU A 158 -8.23 -18.24 -10.35
C GLU A 158 -7.15 -17.15 -10.45
N LEU A 159 -7.45 -15.96 -9.91
CA LEU A 159 -6.49 -14.84 -9.88
C LEU A 159 -5.21 -15.22 -9.12
N LEU A 160 -5.32 -15.77 -7.91
CA LEU A 160 -4.15 -16.17 -7.13
C LEU A 160 -3.37 -17.33 -7.79
N GLY A 161 -4.05 -18.23 -8.51
CA GLY A 161 -3.40 -19.26 -9.31
C GLY A 161 -2.53 -18.68 -10.42
N ARG A 162 -3.07 -17.72 -11.19
CA ARG A 162 -2.33 -17.00 -12.23
C ARG A 162 -1.18 -16.17 -11.66
N VAL A 163 -1.40 -15.51 -10.52
CA VAL A 163 -0.32 -14.80 -9.80
C VAL A 163 0.79 -15.77 -9.41
N ALA A 164 0.46 -16.96 -8.89
CA ALA A 164 1.45 -17.96 -8.53
C ALA A 164 2.28 -18.44 -9.74
N GLU A 165 1.64 -18.65 -10.90
CA GLU A 165 2.31 -19.00 -12.15
C GLU A 165 3.29 -17.90 -12.60
N VAL A 166 2.86 -16.64 -12.60
CA VAL A 166 3.70 -15.48 -12.98
C VAL A 166 4.90 -15.30 -12.03
N LEU A 167 4.68 -15.44 -10.72
CA LEU A 167 5.75 -15.32 -9.72
C LEU A 167 6.78 -16.45 -9.85
N ALA A 168 6.34 -17.67 -10.19
CA ALA A 168 7.23 -18.80 -10.41
C ALA A 168 8.02 -18.69 -11.73
N SER A 169 7.43 -18.12 -12.78
CA SER A 169 8.09 -17.95 -14.09
C SER A 169 9.05 -16.77 -14.16
N THR A 170 8.95 -15.82 -13.23
CA THR A 170 9.72 -14.56 -13.23
C THR A 170 10.56 -14.42 -11.96
N PRO A 171 11.59 -15.24 -11.71
CA PRO A 171 12.38 -15.17 -10.47
C PRO A 171 13.09 -13.82 -10.32
N GLY A 172 13.02 -13.23 -9.13
CA GLY A 172 13.69 -11.98 -8.78
C GLY A 172 15.03 -12.18 -8.06
N PRO A 173 15.83 -11.10 -7.88
CA PRO A 173 17.11 -11.16 -7.15
C PRO A 173 16.94 -11.47 -5.66
N VAL A 174 15.74 -11.21 -5.12
CA VAL A 174 15.30 -11.55 -3.77
C VAL A 174 13.99 -12.33 -3.92
N PRO A 175 13.77 -13.41 -3.13
CA PRO A 175 12.54 -14.19 -3.20
C PRO A 175 11.27 -13.32 -3.08
N TRP A 176 10.29 -13.55 -3.96
CA TRP A 176 9.09 -12.72 -4.00
C TRP A 176 8.26 -12.76 -2.72
N ASN A 177 8.30 -13.87 -1.97
CA ASN A 177 7.63 -13.98 -0.67
C ASN A 177 8.27 -13.11 0.43
N GLU A 178 9.45 -12.52 0.18
CA GLU A 178 10.09 -11.50 1.02
C GLU A 178 9.86 -10.08 0.51
N ARG A 179 9.12 -9.92 -0.61
CA ARG A 179 8.88 -8.64 -1.27
C ARG A 179 7.43 -8.39 -1.64
N ILE A 180 6.55 -9.37 -1.51
CA ILE A 180 5.14 -9.27 -1.92
C ILE A 180 4.25 -9.59 -0.73
N VAL A 181 3.27 -8.72 -0.51
CA VAL A 181 2.17 -8.92 0.45
C VAL A 181 0.87 -9.02 -0.33
N LEU A 182 0.08 -10.04 -0.04
CA LEU A 182 -1.23 -10.24 -0.66
C LEU A 182 -2.30 -9.48 0.14
N GLY A 183 -2.87 -8.44 -0.45
CA GLY A 183 -3.97 -7.66 0.10
C GLY A 183 -5.30 -8.34 -0.16
N CYS A 184 -5.96 -8.84 0.89
CA CYS A 184 -7.24 -9.54 0.79
C CYS A 184 -8.34 -8.78 1.54
N TRP A 185 -9.53 -8.73 0.96
CA TRP A 185 -10.68 -8.02 1.56
C TRP A 185 -11.54 -8.86 2.52
N ASN A 186 -11.43 -10.19 2.45
CA ASN A 186 -12.32 -11.10 3.17
C ASN A 186 -11.66 -12.46 3.47
N GLN A 187 -12.30 -13.23 4.35
CA GLN A 187 -11.83 -14.56 4.77
C GLN A 187 -11.73 -15.56 3.61
N PRO A 188 -12.66 -15.64 2.63
CA PRO A 188 -12.48 -16.46 1.44
C PRO A 188 -11.17 -16.19 0.68
N CYS A 189 -10.83 -14.92 0.41
CA CYS A 189 -9.57 -14.54 -0.23
C CYS A 189 -8.37 -15.00 0.61
N ILE A 190 -8.38 -14.73 1.93
CA ILE A 190 -7.29 -15.13 2.84
C ILE A 190 -7.08 -16.65 2.82
N ARG A 191 -8.16 -17.44 2.81
CA ARG A 191 -8.06 -18.90 2.72
C ARG A 191 -7.42 -19.34 1.41
N GLN A 192 -7.84 -18.76 0.28
CA GLN A 192 -7.24 -19.10 -1.02
C GLN A 192 -5.77 -18.67 -1.09
N ALA A 193 -5.42 -17.49 -0.58
CA ALA A 193 -4.04 -17.01 -0.52
C ALA A 193 -3.16 -17.97 0.28
N ARG A 194 -3.62 -18.43 1.46
CA ARG A 194 -2.87 -19.41 2.27
C ARG A 194 -2.77 -20.79 1.63
N THR A 195 -3.73 -21.20 0.82
CA THR A 195 -3.67 -22.50 0.13
C THR A 195 -2.74 -22.45 -1.08
N ILE A 196 -2.83 -21.39 -1.89
CA ILE A 196 -2.14 -21.30 -3.19
C ILE A 196 -0.73 -20.71 -3.03
N LEU A 197 -0.58 -19.72 -2.15
CA LEU A 197 0.66 -18.98 -1.88
C LEU A 197 0.99 -19.01 -0.37
N PRO A 198 1.17 -20.19 0.25
CA PRO A 198 1.27 -20.35 1.71
C PRO A 198 2.41 -19.56 2.36
N ASN A 199 3.50 -19.35 1.62
CA ASN A 199 4.71 -18.67 2.10
C ASN A 199 4.66 -17.15 1.95
N TYR A 200 3.61 -16.60 1.34
CA TYR A 200 3.46 -15.17 1.13
C TYR A 200 2.71 -14.52 2.29
N PRO A 201 3.19 -13.38 2.82
CA PRO A 201 2.45 -12.64 3.81
C PRO A 201 1.12 -12.12 3.28
N VAL A 202 0.14 -12.01 4.18
CA VAL A 202 -1.21 -11.53 3.87
C VAL A 202 -1.53 -10.28 4.70
N SER A 203 -2.20 -9.32 4.08
CA SER A 203 -2.77 -8.15 4.75
C SER A 203 -4.28 -8.14 4.57
N LEU A 204 -5.04 -7.99 5.66
CA LEU A 204 -6.48 -7.77 5.57
C LEU A 204 -6.74 -6.30 5.23
N ILE A 205 -7.34 -6.06 4.06
CA ILE A 205 -7.84 -4.74 3.67
C ILE A 205 -9.24 -4.57 4.29
N SER A 206 -9.44 -3.51 5.09
CA SER A 206 -10.74 -3.31 5.72
C SER A 206 -11.09 -1.85 6.03
N TRP A 207 -12.39 -1.58 5.93
CA TRP A 207 -13.00 -0.33 6.38
C TRP A 207 -13.33 -0.33 7.87
N SER A 208 -13.44 -1.50 8.52
CA SER A 208 -14.08 -1.65 9.83
C SER A 208 -13.15 -2.27 10.87
N PRO A 209 -12.76 -1.53 11.92
CA PRO A 209 -11.94 -2.07 13.00
C PRO A 209 -12.62 -3.22 13.74
N LEU A 210 -13.95 -3.21 13.81
CA LEU A 210 -14.73 -4.28 14.45
C LEU A 210 -14.65 -5.58 13.66
N TYR A 211 -14.74 -5.51 12.33
CA TYR A 211 -14.51 -6.66 11.47
C TYR A 211 -13.06 -7.14 11.54
N ALA A 212 -12.11 -6.23 11.34
CA ALA A 212 -10.69 -6.55 11.36
C ALA A 212 -10.24 -7.18 12.70
N ARG A 213 -10.82 -6.73 13.82
CA ARG A 213 -10.54 -7.31 15.15
C ARG A 213 -10.79 -8.82 15.22
N SER A 214 -11.74 -9.37 14.45
CA SER A 214 -12.00 -10.81 14.43
C SER A 214 -10.82 -11.63 13.86
N PHE A 215 -9.90 -10.99 13.14
CA PHE A 215 -8.69 -11.58 12.57
C PHE A 215 -7.45 -11.42 13.46
N LEU A 216 -7.58 -10.78 14.64
CA LEU A 216 -6.51 -10.78 15.66
C LEU A 216 -6.44 -12.09 16.46
N SER A 217 -7.30 -13.06 16.14
CA SER A 217 -7.32 -14.39 16.76
C SER A 217 -6.03 -15.18 16.46
N PRO A 218 -5.57 -16.05 17.38
CA PRO A 218 -4.49 -17.00 17.11
C PRO A 218 -4.71 -17.89 15.87
N SER A 219 -5.96 -18.13 15.47
CA SER A 219 -6.31 -18.88 14.25
C SER A 219 -6.00 -18.13 12.94
N GLN A 220 -5.53 -16.89 13.04
CA GLN A 220 -5.05 -16.08 11.92
C GLN A 220 -3.62 -15.62 12.21
N PRO A 221 -2.64 -16.55 12.25
CA PRO A 221 -1.26 -16.19 12.46
C PRO A 221 -0.75 -15.33 11.30
N ASN A 222 0.15 -14.40 11.63
CA ASN A 222 0.99 -13.61 10.71
C ASN A 222 0.21 -12.84 9.63
N LEU A 223 -0.97 -12.35 10.00
CA LEU A 223 -1.78 -11.45 9.19
C LEU A 223 -1.57 -9.99 9.62
N SER A 224 -1.24 -9.12 8.67
CA SER A 224 -1.16 -7.67 8.86
C SER A 224 -2.51 -6.99 8.55
N PHE A 225 -2.65 -5.72 8.90
CA PHE A 225 -3.89 -4.96 8.69
C PHE A 225 -3.65 -3.76 7.80
N ASN A 226 -4.38 -3.67 6.69
CA ASN A 226 -4.41 -2.51 5.81
C ASN A 226 -5.75 -1.78 5.96
N MET A 227 -5.80 -0.74 6.79
CA MET A 227 -7.06 -0.17 7.28
C MET A 227 -7.40 1.17 6.65
N PHE A 228 -8.67 1.38 6.36
CA PHE A 228 -9.19 2.70 6.02
C PHE A 228 -8.98 3.66 7.20
N GLN A 229 -8.13 4.66 7.02
CA GLN A 229 -7.58 5.46 8.12
C GLN A 229 -8.66 6.10 9.02
N LYS A 230 -9.72 6.67 8.42
CA LYS A 230 -10.74 7.43 9.17
C LYS A 230 -11.56 6.56 10.11
N SER A 231 -11.66 5.24 9.86
CA SER A 231 -12.35 4.34 10.79
C SER A 231 -11.54 4.07 12.07
N LEU A 232 -10.24 4.40 12.07
CA LEU A 232 -9.36 4.25 13.23
C LEU A 232 -9.39 5.47 14.19
N VAL A 233 -10.12 6.52 13.83
CA VAL A 233 -10.27 7.71 14.70
C VAL A 233 -11.24 7.41 15.85
N GLY A 234 -10.96 7.93 17.04
CA GLY A 234 -11.85 7.76 18.21
C GLY A 234 -11.59 6.48 19.02
N PRO A 235 -12.46 6.16 20.00
CA PRO A 235 -12.20 5.12 20.99
C PRO A 235 -12.05 3.71 20.41
N ILE A 236 -12.93 3.30 19.50
CA ILE A 236 -12.92 1.96 18.88
C ILE A 236 -11.62 1.75 18.09
N GLY A 237 -11.26 2.71 17.24
CA GLY A 237 -10.03 2.66 16.47
C GLY A 237 -8.77 2.69 17.33
N LYS A 238 -8.72 3.52 18.39
CA LYS A 238 -7.60 3.52 19.36
C LYS A 238 -7.45 2.18 20.07
N LEU A 239 -8.56 1.54 20.45
CA LEU A 239 -8.53 0.19 21.04
C LEU A 239 -7.97 -0.83 20.05
N PHE A 240 -8.45 -0.81 18.80
CA PHE A 240 -7.95 -1.69 17.75
C PHE A 240 -6.45 -1.51 17.50
N ILE A 241 -5.96 -0.27 17.37
CA ILE A 241 -4.52 0.02 17.21
C ILE A 241 -3.69 -0.57 18.36
N ARG A 242 -4.16 -0.44 19.61
CA ARG A 242 -3.47 -1.02 20.77
C ARG A 242 -3.40 -2.53 20.71
N GLU A 243 -4.46 -3.18 20.25
CA GLU A 243 -4.51 -4.64 20.14
C GLU A 243 -3.65 -5.17 19.00
N VAL A 244 -3.64 -4.50 17.85
CA VAL A 244 -2.72 -4.79 16.75
C VAL A 244 -1.27 -4.77 17.25
N LYS A 245 -0.88 -3.70 17.98
CA LYS A 245 0.47 -3.58 18.57
C LYS A 245 0.74 -4.64 19.64
N LYS A 246 -0.22 -4.91 20.54
CA LYS A 246 -0.09 -5.94 21.59
C LYS A 246 0.15 -7.32 20.99
N ASN A 247 -0.43 -7.61 19.83
CA ASN A 247 -0.27 -8.89 19.12
C ASN A 247 0.91 -8.87 18.12
N ALA A 248 1.78 -7.85 18.17
CA ALA A 248 2.92 -7.68 17.27
C ALA A 248 2.55 -7.80 15.77
N ARG A 249 1.39 -7.25 15.40
CA ARG A 249 0.91 -7.17 14.02
C ARG A 249 1.19 -5.80 13.42
N GLN A 250 1.44 -5.75 12.11
CA GLN A 250 1.65 -4.50 11.38
C GLN A 250 0.34 -3.81 11.02
N LEU A 251 0.37 -2.48 11.02
CA LEU A 251 -0.75 -1.61 10.64
C LEU A 251 -0.37 -0.68 9.49
N LEU A 252 -0.92 -0.94 8.31
CA LEU A 252 -0.91 -0.02 7.18
C LEU A 252 -2.22 0.77 7.16
N VAL A 253 -2.18 2.01 6.65
CA VAL A 253 -3.38 2.85 6.52
C VAL A 253 -3.52 3.47 5.13
N TRP A 254 -4.76 3.54 4.64
CA TRP A 254 -5.09 4.02 3.29
C TRP A 254 -6.40 4.82 3.24
N THR A 255 -6.66 5.56 2.16
CA THR A 255 -5.67 6.24 1.31
C THR A 255 -5.48 7.64 1.91
N VAL A 256 -4.25 8.00 2.28
CA VAL A 256 -3.99 9.21 3.08
C VAL A 256 -3.30 10.26 2.24
N ASN A 257 -4.06 11.25 1.78
CA ASN A 257 -3.56 12.28 0.85
C ASN A 257 -3.46 13.69 1.48
N ASP A 258 -4.01 13.87 2.68
CA ASP A 258 -3.97 15.12 3.41
C ASP A 258 -2.85 15.09 4.46
N GLU A 259 -2.05 16.16 4.51
CA GLU A 259 -0.91 16.29 5.42
C GLU A 259 -1.28 16.10 6.91
N GLU A 260 -2.37 16.72 7.38
CA GLU A 260 -2.81 16.58 8.78
C GLU A 260 -3.11 15.12 9.15
N TRP A 261 -3.65 14.37 8.19
CA TRP A 261 -3.93 12.95 8.32
C TRP A 261 -2.66 12.11 8.18
N MET A 262 -1.70 12.49 7.34
CA MET A 262 -0.37 11.86 7.30
C MET A 262 0.32 11.95 8.66
N GLU A 263 0.37 13.14 9.27
CA GLU A 263 0.92 13.31 10.63
C GLU A 263 0.14 12.51 11.68
N TRP A 264 -1.18 12.43 11.55
CA TRP A 264 -2.00 11.61 12.44
C TRP A 264 -1.58 10.14 12.35
N SER A 265 -1.31 9.61 11.15
CA SER A 265 -0.82 8.24 10.96
C SER A 265 0.52 7.99 11.64
N ILE A 266 1.44 8.96 11.56
CA ILE A 266 2.72 8.91 12.29
C ILE A 266 2.48 8.84 13.80
N ARG A 267 1.63 9.74 14.35
CA ARG A 267 1.29 9.74 15.79
C ARG A 267 0.56 8.48 16.25
N ALA A 268 -0.30 7.92 15.40
CA ALA A 268 -0.98 6.66 15.65
C ALA A 268 0.00 5.48 15.66
N GLY A 269 1.20 5.66 15.10
CA GLY A 269 2.25 4.65 14.97
C GLY A 269 1.84 3.56 14.00
N ALA A 270 1.37 3.96 12.82
CA ALA A 270 1.22 3.07 11.68
C ALA A 270 2.60 2.60 11.18
N ASP A 271 2.66 1.41 10.61
CA ASP A 271 3.86 0.84 9.99
C ASP A 271 4.06 1.31 8.55
N GLY A 272 2.97 1.64 7.87
CA GLY A 272 3.01 2.25 6.54
C GLY A 272 1.79 3.09 6.23
N VAL A 273 1.97 4.05 5.32
CA VAL A 273 0.92 4.92 4.81
C VAL A 273 0.87 4.79 3.30
N ILE A 274 -0.29 4.39 2.81
CA ILE A 274 -0.62 4.28 1.39
C ILE A 274 -1.21 5.62 0.94
N THR A 275 -0.57 6.24 -0.06
CA THR A 275 -0.89 7.60 -0.51
C THR A 275 -0.73 7.76 -2.01
N ASP A 276 -1.55 8.63 -2.60
CA ASP A 276 -1.41 9.04 -4.01
C ASP A 276 -0.22 9.98 -4.23
N ASP A 277 0.22 10.69 -3.18
CA ASP A 277 1.32 11.66 -3.21
C ASP A 277 2.46 11.20 -2.28
N PRO A 278 3.23 10.16 -2.67
CA PRO A 278 4.34 9.65 -1.89
C PRO A 278 5.38 10.72 -1.57
N GLU A 279 5.64 11.65 -2.50
CA GLU A 279 6.62 12.72 -2.31
C GLU A 279 6.16 13.69 -1.20
N LEU A 280 4.88 14.08 -1.16
CA LEU A 280 4.34 14.86 -0.03
C LEU A 280 4.51 14.11 1.30
N PHE A 281 4.25 12.80 1.33
CA PHE A 281 4.39 12.05 2.57
C PHE A 281 5.85 11.93 3.02
N ARG A 282 6.80 11.79 2.09
CA ARG A 282 8.25 11.85 2.40
C ARG A 282 8.64 13.20 2.97
N ASP A 283 8.10 14.30 2.43
CA ASP A 283 8.30 15.65 2.97
C ASP A 283 7.72 15.81 4.39
N VAL A 284 6.54 15.25 4.66
CA VAL A 284 5.94 15.23 6.01
C VAL A 284 6.82 14.44 6.98
N CYS A 285 7.28 13.25 6.58
CA CYS A 285 8.19 12.42 7.38
C CYS A 285 9.48 13.18 7.71
N ARG A 286 10.16 13.77 6.73
CA ARG A 286 11.39 14.56 6.94
C ARG A 286 11.19 15.71 7.93
N ARG A 287 10.12 16.51 7.76
CA ARG A 287 9.80 17.59 8.70
C ARG A 287 9.43 17.10 10.09
N TRP A 288 8.83 15.91 10.19
CA TRP A 288 8.54 15.27 11.47
C TRP A 288 9.82 14.90 12.23
N GLU A 289 10.84 14.40 11.52
CA GLU A 289 12.17 14.12 12.10
C GLU A 289 12.85 15.41 12.58
N GLU A 290 12.87 16.43 11.73
CA GLU A 290 13.48 17.74 12.05
C GLU A 290 12.76 18.46 13.20
N GLY A 291 11.43 18.42 13.23
CA GLY A 291 10.61 19.02 14.28
C GLY A 291 10.75 18.33 15.65
N GLY A 292 11.01 17.02 15.66
CA GLY A 292 11.38 16.28 16.87
C GLY A 292 12.75 16.69 17.42
N SER A 293 13.66 17.14 16.55
CA SER A 293 15.00 17.63 16.89
C SER A 293 15.00 19.11 17.32
N SER A 294 14.20 19.96 16.66
CA SER A 294 14.15 21.41 16.93
C SER A 294 13.45 21.80 18.24
N SER A 295 12.46 21.01 18.69
CA SER A 295 11.88 21.15 20.04
C SER A 295 12.90 20.94 21.17
N LEU A 296 14.06 20.34 20.89
CA LEU A 296 15.15 20.12 21.84
C LEU A 296 16.30 21.11 21.66
N LEU A 297 16.49 21.65 20.45
CA LEU A 297 17.51 22.67 20.14
C LEU A 297 17.12 24.09 20.56
N SER A 298 15.83 24.38 20.78
CA SER A 298 15.39 25.69 21.30
C SER A 298 15.83 25.96 22.75
N LEU A 299 16.37 24.96 23.45
CA LEU A 299 16.97 25.09 24.78
C LEU A 299 18.50 25.26 24.77
N SER A 300 19.19 25.21 23.61
CA SER A 300 20.66 25.13 23.61
C SER A 300 21.43 25.93 22.58
N ALA A 301 20.82 26.74 21.71
CA ALA A 301 21.58 27.50 20.72
C ALA A 301 21.13 28.96 20.56
N SER A 302 21.64 29.80 21.46
CA SER A 302 21.93 31.21 21.15
C SER A 302 23.44 31.34 20.97
N THR A 303 23.95 31.18 19.73
CA THR A 303 25.22 31.79 19.26
C THR A 303 25.55 31.40 17.81
N SER A 304 25.77 32.46 17.01
CA SER A 304 26.60 32.60 15.81
C SER A 304 26.30 31.77 14.53
N ALA A 305 26.01 32.50 13.45
CA ALA A 305 26.06 32.06 12.07
C ALA A 305 26.99 32.99 11.25
N SER A 306 27.83 32.42 10.37
CA SER A 306 28.24 33.04 9.10
C SER A 306 29.13 32.13 8.25
N ALA A 307 28.93 32.21 6.91
CA ALA A 307 29.79 31.84 5.76
C ALA A 307 29.10 30.83 4.83
N SER A 308 28.46 31.26 3.73
CA SER A 308 28.96 31.70 2.41
C SER A 308 29.32 30.55 1.45
N ALA A 309 28.60 30.52 0.32
CA ALA A 309 28.64 29.49 -0.71
C ALA A 309 29.47 29.90 -1.93
N SER A 310 29.92 28.92 -2.71
CA SER A 310 30.31 29.09 -4.12
C SER A 310 30.06 27.78 -4.87
N ALA A 311 29.30 27.86 -5.97
CA ALA A 311 28.97 26.75 -6.87
C ALA A 311 29.80 26.81 -8.17
N SER A 312 29.96 25.67 -8.84
CA SER A 312 30.53 25.57 -10.19
C SER A 312 29.58 24.80 -11.11
N SER A 313 29.44 25.34 -12.32
CA SER A 313 28.38 25.09 -13.31
C SER A 313 28.84 24.21 -14.47
N SER A 314 28.19 23.06 -14.67
CA SER A 314 28.06 22.42 -15.99
C SER A 314 26.89 21.43 -16.12
N SER A 315 26.07 21.28 -15.06
CA SER A 315 24.83 20.49 -15.01
C SER A 315 23.56 21.37 -15.00
N ALA A 316 23.73 22.67 -15.25
CA ALA A 316 22.75 23.71 -14.92
C ALA A 316 21.43 23.56 -15.68
N ASP A 317 21.44 23.29 -16.99
CA ASP A 317 20.20 23.33 -17.80
C ASP A 317 19.21 22.19 -17.52
N GLN A 318 19.69 20.96 -17.27
CA GLN A 318 18.81 19.85 -16.86
C GLN A 318 18.35 20.00 -15.41
N LEU A 319 19.21 20.55 -14.55
CA LEU A 319 18.83 20.91 -13.18
C LEU A 319 17.81 22.04 -13.17
N GLU A 320 17.91 23.03 -14.05
CA GLU A 320 17.00 24.19 -14.08
C GLU A 320 15.58 23.78 -14.47
N ILE A 321 15.44 22.89 -15.45
CA ILE A 321 14.13 22.35 -15.86
C ILE A 321 13.54 21.48 -14.74
N GLN A 322 14.34 20.59 -14.14
CA GLN A 322 13.88 19.78 -12.99
C GLN A 322 13.55 20.65 -11.77
N ASP A 323 14.27 21.74 -11.55
CA ASP A 323 14.09 22.65 -10.41
C ASP A 323 12.89 23.58 -10.62
N GLU A 324 12.61 24.05 -11.84
CA GLU A 324 11.37 24.73 -12.23
C GLU A 324 10.16 23.81 -12.06
N GLU A 325 10.24 22.56 -12.51
CA GLU A 325 9.16 21.59 -12.39
C GLU A 325 8.94 21.22 -10.91
N LYS A 326 10.00 21.06 -10.13
CA LYS A 326 9.96 20.85 -8.68
C LYS A 326 9.38 22.06 -7.94
N LYS A 327 9.74 23.30 -8.33
CA LYS A 327 9.13 24.53 -7.80
C LYS A 327 7.65 24.62 -8.15
N ALA A 328 7.25 24.26 -9.37
CA ALA A 328 5.85 24.18 -9.77
C ALA A 328 5.07 23.11 -8.99
N ARG A 329 5.69 21.95 -8.72
CA ARG A 329 5.14 20.88 -7.87
C ARG A 329 4.93 21.37 -6.43
N VAL A 330 5.94 22.03 -5.84
CA VAL A 330 5.85 22.64 -4.50
C VAL A 330 4.79 23.76 -4.47
N ALA A 331 4.68 24.58 -5.51
CA ALA A 331 3.67 25.63 -5.60
C ALA A 331 2.24 25.04 -5.63
N ARG A 332 2.00 23.95 -6.39
CA ARG A 332 0.73 23.21 -6.37
C ARG A 332 0.44 22.62 -4.98
N ARG A 333 1.46 22.21 -4.21
CA ARG A 333 1.32 21.79 -2.80
C ARG A 333 0.97 22.94 -1.87
N THR A 334 1.56 24.12 -2.07
CA THR A 334 1.30 25.28 -1.20
C THR A 334 -0.15 25.76 -1.23
N GLY A 335 -0.90 25.47 -2.30
CA GLY A 335 -2.36 25.69 -2.36
C GLY A 335 -3.20 24.77 -1.46
N ARG A 336 -2.63 23.69 -0.91
CA ARG A 336 -3.25 22.78 0.08
C ARG A 336 -2.85 23.07 1.53
N VAL A 337 -1.98 24.07 1.75
CA VAL A 337 -1.44 24.45 3.07
C VAL A 337 -2.55 24.76 4.08
N ARG A 338 -2.24 24.49 5.35
CA ARG A 338 -3.04 24.75 6.56
C ARG A 338 -3.75 26.11 6.51
N ASP A 339 -4.96 26.12 5.97
CA ASP A 339 -5.97 27.04 6.49
C ASP A 339 -6.41 26.47 7.84
N GLY A 340 -5.66 26.82 8.90
CA GLY A 340 -5.84 26.36 10.28
C GLY A 340 -7.11 26.88 10.94
N THR A 341 -8.16 27.12 10.15
CA THR A 341 -9.43 27.65 10.62
C THR A 341 -10.19 26.56 11.38
N TRP A 342 -10.72 26.92 12.54
CA TRP A 342 -11.64 26.09 13.33
C TRP A 342 -12.76 25.48 12.46
N LYS A 343 -13.23 26.21 11.45
CA LYS A 343 -14.22 25.75 10.47
C LYS A 343 -13.76 24.50 9.69
N ARG A 344 -12.49 24.42 9.30
CA ARG A 344 -11.91 23.25 8.62
C ARG A 344 -11.82 22.06 9.57
N THR A 345 -11.33 22.28 10.80
CA THR A 345 -11.24 21.23 11.82
C THR A 345 -12.61 20.62 12.15
N VAL A 346 -13.63 21.46 12.35
CA VAL A 346 -15.01 21.00 12.61
C VAL A 346 -15.56 20.23 11.40
N ARG A 347 -15.33 20.72 10.18
CA ARG A 347 -15.75 20.03 8.96
C ARG A 347 -15.11 18.64 8.84
N LEU A 348 -13.80 18.53 9.08
CA LEU A 348 -13.09 17.25 9.06
C LEU A 348 -13.63 16.30 10.13
N TYR A 349 -13.90 16.80 11.34
CA TYR A 349 -14.49 16.00 12.41
C TYR A 349 -15.88 15.48 12.04
N LEU A 350 -16.76 16.35 11.52
CA LEU A 350 -18.10 15.94 11.07
C LEU A 350 -18.04 14.93 9.92
N GLN A 351 -17.09 15.09 8.99
CA GLN A 351 -16.85 14.10 7.94
C GLN A 351 -16.42 12.75 8.51
N VAL A 352 -15.50 12.73 9.48
CA VAL A 352 -15.07 11.48 10.13
C VAL A 352 -16.25 10.82 10.85
N VAL A 353 -17.03 11.57 11.62
CA VAL A 353 -18.21 11.02 12.32
C VAL A 353 -19.22 10.46 11.33
N GLY A 354 -19.56 11.20 10.27
CA GLY A 354 -20.49 10.73 9.24
C GLY A 354 -20.01 9.45 8.55
N ILE A 355 -18.73 9.38 8.21
CA ILE A 355 -18.09 8.20 7.63
C ILE A 355 -18.13 7.01 8.60
N GLN A 356 -17.86 7.24 9.89
CA GLN A 356 -17.88 6.18 10.90
C GLN A 356 -19.27 5.62 11.15
N VAL A 357 -20.30 6.48 11.14
CA VAL A 357 -21.70 6.04 11.20
C VAL A 357 -22.02 5.16 9.99
N LEU A 358 -21.64 5.57 8.78
CA LEU A 358 -21.85 4.78 7.57
C LEU A 358 -21.13 3.42 7.65
N VAL A 359 -19.86 3.40 8.04
CA VAL A 359 -19.08 2.16 8.21
C VAL A 359 -19.73 1.26 9.25
N ALA A 360 -20.18 1.81 10.38
CA ALA A 360 -20.82 1.03 11.44
C ALA A 360 -22.14 0.40 10.97
N VAL A 361 -22.98 1.17 10.28
CA VAL A 361 -24.27 0.70 9.72
C VAL A 361 -24.06 -0.38 8.67
N LEU A 362 -23.05 -0.24 7.80
CA LEU A 362 -22.78 -1.21 6.74
C LEU A 362 -21.96 -2.41 7.21
N THR A 363 -21.25 -2.33 8.35
CA THR A 363 -20.41 -3.43 8.85
C THR A 363 -21.16 -4.77 8.96
N PRO A 364 -22.38 -4.85 9.52
CA PRO A 364 -23.14 -6.10 9.55
C PRO A 364 -23.44 -6.68 8.17
N ILE A 365 -23.74 -5.81 7.18
CA ILE A 365 -24.00 -6.22 5.80
C ILE A 365 -22.71 -6.76 5.17
N PHE A 366 -21.59 -6.04 5.33
CA PHE A 366 -20.28 -6.50 4.85
C PHE A 366 -19.84 -7.80 5.53
N MET A 367 -20.11 -7.98 6.82
CA MET A 367 -19.84 -9.24 7.53
C MET A 367 -20.66 -10.40 6.97
N LEU A 368 -21.93 -10.17 6.62
CA LEU A 368 -22.79 -11.18 6.02
C LEU A 368 -22.29 -11.57 4.61
N ILE A 369 -21.94 -10.58 3.79
CA ILE A 369 -21.36 -10.79 2.45
C ILE A 369 -19.98 -11.46 2.56
N ALA A 370 -19.13 -11.08 3.50
CA ALA A 370 -17.82 -11.71 3.66
C ALA A 370 -17.89 -13.15 4.20
N ARG A 371 -18.99 -13.49 4.89
CA ARG A 371 -19.24 -14.84 5.44
C ARG A 371 -19.91 -15.77 4.42
N PHE A 372 -20.75 -15.24 3.53
CA PHE A 372 -21.62 -16.02 2.62
C PHE A 372 -21.54 -15.64 1.14
N GLY A 373 -20.76 -14.61 0.78
CA GLY A 373 -20.55 -14.18 -0.59
C GLY A 373 -19.93 -15.32 -1.41
N GLY A 374 -20.62 -15.66 -2.50
CA GLY A 374 -20.43 -16.90 -3.23
C GLY A 374 -18.99 -17.15 -3.66
N VAL A 375 -18.51 -18.37 -3.39
CA VAL A 375 -17.41 -18.95 -4.14
C VAL A 375 -17.94 -19.13 -5.56
N GLY A 376 -17.52 -18.29 -6.50
CA GLY A 376 -17.77 -18.53 -7.92
C GLY A 376 -17.34 -19.95 -8.29
N PRO A 377 -17.91 -20.55 -9.36
CA PRO A 377 -17.54 -21.90 -9.76
C PRO A 377 -16.02 -21.99 -9.85
N GLY A 378 -15.46 -23.07 -9.28
CA GLY A 378 -14.02 -23.33 -9.30
C GLY A 378 -13.43 -23.26 -10.71
N PRO A 379 -12.09 -23.22 -10.81
CA PRO A 379 -11.38 -22.86 -12.04
C PRO A 379 -11.97 -23.54 -13.26
N ARG A 380 -12.28 -22.74 -14.29
CA ARG A 380 -12.54 -23.31 -15.62
C ARG A 380 -11.27 -24.01 -16.05
N ALA A 381 -11.35 -25.33 -16.24
CA ALA A 381 -10.22 -26.14 -16.69
C ALA A 381 -9.55 -25.44 -17.88
N ALA A 382 -8.27 -25.11 -17.73
CA ALA A 382 -7.45 -24.56 -18.79
C ALA A 382 -7.60 -25.47 -20.02
N ARG A 383 -8.04 -24.89 -21.15
CA ARG A 383 -8.00 -25.63 -22.42
C ARG A 383 -6.54 -25.97 -22.70
N PRO A 384 -6.18 -27.23 -22.95
CA PRO A 384 -4.80 -27.57 -23.26
C PRO A 384 -4.38 -26.82 -24.53
N PHE A 385 -3.28 -26.09 -24.44
CA PHE A 385 -2.56 -25.54 -25.58
C PHE A 385 -2.30 -26.70 -26.56
N LYS A 386 -2.86 -26.61 -27.77
CA LYS A 386 -2.34 -27.39 -28.89
C LYS A 386 -1.12 -26.64 -29.41
N LEU A 387 0.04 -27.30 -29.29
CA LEU A 387 1.30 -26.93 -29.96
C LEU A 387 1.09 -26.76 -31.47
#